data_AF-A0A1G3WLI0-F1
#
_entry.id   AF-A0A1G3WLI0-F1
#
_cell.length_a   1.000
_cell.length_b   1.000
_cell.length_c   1.000
_cell.angle_alpha   90.00
_cell.angle_beta   90.00
_cell.angle_gamma   90.00
#
_symmetry.space_group_name_H-M   'P 1'
#
loop_
_entity.id
_entity.type
_entity.pdbx_description
1 polymer ?
#
loop_
_entity_poly.entity_id
_entity_poly.type
_entity_poly.pdbx_seq_one_letter_code
_entity_poly.pdbx_strand_id
1 'polypeptide(L)'
;MFFINIIGLEELEKAGLWEEARKMLLSKWKKNVFDVQFLIRVATECWIVLTNWCLIDTNGLDYRTFKETLLETTKFGLDNFYNNSLFLCIIGYMISINPASFCTDSSDDDYLFWENKAKEMLYLAHTANPENMIFKKLYYGQFPKNSQYEENSIQIQLVLSDEFLQNTSIEKYFKDILTDKNILI
;
A
#
# COMPACT_ATOMS: atom_id res chain seq x y z
N MET A 1 4.67 -14.14 1.90
CA MET A 1 5.54 -12.98 1.59
C MET A 1 4.70 -11.85 1.01
N PHE A 2 4.57 -10.77 1.78
CA PHE A 2 3.67 -9.65 1.51
C PHE A 2 4.26 -8.65 0.52
N PHE A 3 5.59 -8.47 0.56
CA PHE A 3 6.35 -7.71 -0.42
C PHE A 3 7.55 -8.50 -0.93
N ILE A 4 7.81 -8.45 -2.25
CA ILE A 4 9.05 -8.98 -2.81
C ILE A 4 10.28 -8.20 -2.33
N ASN A 5 11.41 -8.91 -2.20
CA ASN A 5 12.71 -8.31 -1.92
C ASN A 5 13.18 -7.46 -3.10
N ILE A 6 13.63 -6.22 -2.83
CA ILE A 6 14.22 -5.33 -3.82
C ILE A 6 15.59 -4.89 -3.31
N ILE A 7 16.62 -5.59 -3.79
CA ILE A 7 18.03 -5.26 -3.51
C ILE A 7 18.28 -3.78 -3.84
N GLY A 8 18.83 -3.04 -2.87
CA GLY A 8 19.18 -1.62 -3.02
C GLY A 8 18.08 -0.64 -2.64
N LEU A 9 16.83 -1.07 -2.42
CA LEU A 9 15.74 -0.13 -2.14
C LEU A 9 15.90 0.51 -0.76
N GLU A 10 16.16 -0.30 0.27
CA GLU A 10 16.32 0.19 1.64
C GLU A 10 17.46 1.22 1.75
N GLU A 11 18.56 1.01 1.02
CA GLU A 11 19.69 1.93 0.99
C GLU A 11 19.34 3.27 0.35
N LEU A 12 18.57 3.26 -0.75
CA LEU A 12 18.10 4.48 -1.40
C LEU A 12 17.16 5.27 -0.49
N GLU A 13 16.18 4.60 0.11
CA GLU A 13 15.23 5.24 1.04
C GLU A 13 15.94 5.86 2.26
N LYS A 14 16.89 5.13 2.87
CA LYS A 14 17.69 5.65 4.00
C LYS A 14 18.53 6.87 3.63
N ALA A 15 18.97 6.95 2.38
CA ALA A 15 19.72 8.08 1.86
C ALA A 15 18.81 9.24 1.41
N GLY A 16 17.48 9.11 1.50
CA GLY A 16 16.52 10.10 1.01
C GLY A 16 16.44 10.17 -0.53
N LEU A 17 16.98 9.17 -1.24
CA LEU A 17 17.01 9.10 -2.70
C LEU A 17 15.69 8.51 -3.25
N TRP A 18 14.59 9.17 -2.92
CA TRP A 18 13.23 8.71 -3.21
C TRP A 18 12.91 8.66 -4.71
N GLU A 19 13.43 9.61 -5.48
CA GLU A 19 13.22 9.65 -6.93
C GLU A 19 13.97 8.51 -7.64
N GLU A 20 15.17 8.17 -7.16
CA GLU A 20 15.98 7.04 -7.61
C GLU A 20 15.32 5.72 -7.24
N ALA A 21 14.78 5.61 -6.03
CA ALA A 21 13.97 4.47 -5.58
C ALA A 21 12.76 4.25 -6.51
N ARG A 22 11.97 5.30 -6.76
CA ARG A 22 10.84 5.28 -7.69
C ARG A 22 11.27 4.85 -9.10
N LYS A 23 12.31 5.46 -9.67
CA LYS A 23 12.84 5.12 -11.00
C LYS A 23 13.31 3.67 -11.09
N MET A 24 13.99 3.18 -10.06
CA MET A 24 14.46 1.78 -10.00
C MET A 24 13.29 0.80 -10.02
N LEU A 25 12.27 1.03 -9.18
CA LEU A 25 11.08 0.18 -9.12
C LEU A 25 10.28 0.25 -10.42
N LEU A 26 10.08 1.46 -10.95
CA LEU A 26 9.38 1.68 -12.21
C LEU A 26 10.07 0.96 -13.37
N SER A 27 11.39 1.03 -13.45
CA SER A 27 12.19 0.30 -14.45
C SER A 27 12.02 -1.22 -14.33
N LYS A 28 11.98 -1.76 -13.09
CA LYS A 28 11.74 -3.19 -12.85
C LYS A 28 10.34 -3.61 -13.28
N TRP A 29 9.30 -2.86 -12.91
CA TRP A 29 7.93 -3.13 -13.33
C TRP A 29 7.77 -3.04 -14.86
N LYS A 30 8.33 -2.01 -15.51
CA LYS A 30 8.22 -1.85 -16.98
C LYS A 30 8.90 -2.97 -17.77
N LYS A 31 9.82 -3.74 -17.19
CA LYS A 31 10.39 -4.95 -17.82
C LYS A 31 9.41 -6.13 -17.87
N ASN A 32 8.47 -6.20 -16.92
CA ASN A 32 7.39 -7.17 -16.91
C ASN A 32 6.16 -6.54 -16.27
N VAL A 33 5.36 -5.84 -17.09
CA VAL A 33 4.22 -5.05 -16.60
C VAL A 33 3.13 -5.91 -15.95
N PHE A 34 3.11 -7.22 -16.25
CA PHE A 34 2.17 -8.17 -15.65
C PHE A 34 2.67 -8.80 -14.35
N ASP A 35 3.83 -8.36 -13.83
CA ASP A 35 4.28 -8.70 -12.49
C ASP A 35 3.62 -7.78 -11.44
N VAL A 36 2.57 -8.31 -10.80
CA VAL A 36 1.80 -7.59 -9.78
C VAL A 36 2.64 -7.16 -8.59
N GLN A 37 3.68 -7.92 -8.23
CA GLN A 37 4.51 -7.60 -7.06
C GLN A 37 5.36 -6.36 -7.32
N PHE A 38 5.94 -6.23 -8.52
CA PHE A 38 6.64 -4.99 -8.89
C PHE A 38 5.68 -3.80 -9.02
N LEU A 39 4.48 -4.00 -9.56
CA LEU A 39 3.46 -2.94 -9.61
C LEU A 39 3.14 -2.42 -8.21
N ILE A 40 2.87 -3.34 -7.28
CA ILE A 40 2.58 -3.02 -5.87
C ILE A 40 3.73 -2.23 -5.28
N ARG A 41 4.99 -2.65 -5.48
CA ARG A 41 6.16 -1.93 -4.97
C ARG A 41 6.23 -0.49 -5.48
N VAL A 42 5.99 -0.26 -6.77
CA VAL A 42 5.97 1.11 -7.34
C VAL A 42 4.84 1.94 -6.71
N ALA A 43 3.63 1.38 -6.63
CA ALA A 43 2.47 2.08 -6.07
C ALA A 43 2.70 2.45 -4.60
N THR A 44 3.18 1.51 -3.79
CA THR A 44 3.42 1.76 -2.36
C THR A 44 4.55 2.74 -2.11
N GLU A 45 5.62 2.71 -2.92
CA GLU A 45 6.71 3.68 -2.83
C GLU A 45 6.17 5.10 -3.04
N CYS A 46 5.36 5.27 -4.08
CA CYS A 46 4.78 6.58 -4.38
C CYS A 46 3.85 7.05 -3.27
N TRP A 47 3.02 6.15 -2.76
CA TRP A 47 2.08 6.48 -1.69
C TRP A 47 2.76 6.82 -0.36
N ILE A 48 3.85 6.14 0.01
CA ILE A 48 4.64 6.49 1.20
C ILE A 48 5.21 7.89 1.08
N VAL A 49 5.83 8.21 -0.06
CA VAL A 49 6.39 9.55 -0.33
C VAL A 49 5.32 10.62 -0.29
N LEU A 50 4.17 10.41 -0.95
CA LEU A 50 3.06 11.37 -0.98
C LEU A 50 2.43 11.58 0.40
N THR A 51 2.25 10.52 1.17
CA THR A 51 1.63 10.60 2.51
C THR A 51 2.57 11.26 3.52
N ASN A 52 3.89 11.11 3.35
CA ASN A 52 4.91 11.71 4.21
C ASN A 52 5.56 12.96 3.61
N TRP A 53 4.93 13.59 2.61
CA TRP A 53 5.55 14.68 1.84
C TRP A 53 6.05 15.84 2.72
N CYS A 54 5.32 16.17 3.80
CA CYS A 54 5.70 17.22 4.74
C CYS A 54 6.69 16.76 5.83
N LEU A 55 7.03 15.47 5.87
CA LEU A 55 7.85 14.84 6.93
C LEU A 55 9.22 14.37 6.42
N ILE A 56 9.41 14.28 5.11
CA ILE A 56 10.68 13.89 4.47
C ILE A 56 11.33 15.08 3.78
N ASP A 57 12.62 14.95 3.48
CA ASP A 57 13.30 15.90 2.59
C ASP A 57 12.77 15.72 1.17
N THR A 58 12.07 16.74 0.67
CA THR A 58 11.46 16.76 -0.67
C THR A 58 12.25 17.62 -1.66
N ASN A 59 13.43 18.10 -1.28
CA ASN A 59 14.30 18.87 -2.18
C ASN A 59 14.65 18.03 -3.42
N GLY A 60 14.25 18.52 -4.60
CA GLY A 60 14.49 17.82 -5.86
C GLY A 60 13.46 16.74 -6.22
N LEU A 61 12.44 16.52 -5.38
CA LEU A 61 11.30 15.66 -5.70
C LEU A 61 10.19 16.46 -6.38
N ASP A 62 9.47 15.82 -7.30
CA ASP A 62 8.29 16.41 -7.94
C ASP A 62 7.01 15.70 -7.50
N TYR A 63 6.17 16.37 -6.71
CA TYR A 63 4.94 15.80 -6.15
C TYR A 63 4.05 15.21 -7.25
N ARG A 64 3.93 15.94 -8.37
CA ARG A 64 3.08 15.57 -9.49
C ARG A 64 3.54 14.26 -10.11
N THR A 65 4.83 14.08 -10.34
CA THR A 65 5.42 12.84 -10.87
C THR A 65 5.10 11.63 -9.99
N PHE A 66 5.21 11.78 -8.67
CA PHE A 66 4.85 10.72 -7.73
C PHE A 66 3.35 10.41 -7.76
N LYS A 67 2.49 11.45 -7.78
CA LYS A 67 1.04 11.27 -7.89
C LYS A 67 0.64 10.60 -9.20
N GLU A 68 1.18 11.04 -10.33
CA GLU A 68 0.89 10.44 -11.64
C GLU A 68 1.34 8.98 -11.69
N THR A 69 2.49 8.64 -11.10
CA THR A 69 2.97 7.24 -11.01
C THR A 69 2.03 6.37 -10.15
N LEU A 70 1.54 6.90 -9.02
CA LEU A 70 0.56 6.22 -8.17
C LEU A 70 -0.76 5.97 -8.93
N LEU A 71 -1.27 6.97 -9.64
CA LEU A 71 -2.50 6.85 -10.42
C LEU A 71 -2.34 5.88 -11.60
N GLU A 72 -1.21 5.91 -12.31
CA GLU A 72 -0.92 4.99 -13.41
C GLU A 72 -0.91 3.54 -12.92
N THR A 73 -0.17 3.26 -11.85
CA THR A 73 -0.06 1.89 -11.30
C THR A 73 -1.39 1.41 -10.74
N THR A 74 -2.15 2.28 -10.06
CA THR A 74 -3.48 1.95 -9.56
C THR A 74 -4.44 1.61 -10.70
N LYS A 75 -4.52 2.46 -11.73
CA LYS A 75 -5.38 2.24 -12.89
C LYS A 75 -5.01 0.94 -13.61
N PHE A 76 -3.72 0.75 -13.92
CA PHE A 76 -3.27 -0.47 -14.57
C PHE A 76 -3.61 -1.71 -13.74
N GLY A 77 -3.42 -1.65 -12.43
CA GLY A 77 -3.73 -2.78 -11.56
C GLY A 77 -5.22 -3.07 -11.45
N LEU A 78 -6.08 -2.06 -11.45
CA LEU A 78 -7.54 -2.25 -11.51
C LEU A 78 -7.95 -2.94 -12.82
N ASP A 79 -7.33 -2.57 -13.95
CA ASP A 79 -7.66 -3.14 -15.26
C ASP A 79 -7.16 -4.59 -15.42
N ASN A 80 -6.07 -4.98 -14.74
CA ASN A 80 -5.36 -6.24 -15.02
C ASN A 80 -5.30 -7.22 -13.83
N PHE A 81 -5.46 -6.75 -12.60
CA PHE A 81 -5.23 -7.53 -11.37
C PHE A 81 -6.41 -7.50 -10.41
N TYR A 82 -7.62 -7.22 -10.91
CA TYR A 82 -8.82 -7.15 -10.06
C TYR A 82 -9.24 -8.49 -9.42
N ASN A 83 -8.61 -9.60 -9.81
CA ASN A 83 -8.76 -10.92 -9.17
C ASN A 83 -7.58 -11.30 -8.26
N ASN A 84 -6.58 -10.42 -8.09
CA ASN A 84 -5.41 -10.68 -7.26
C ASN A 84 -5.63 -10.13 -5.84
N SER A 85 -5.77 -11.02 -4.86
CA SER A 85 -6.08 -10.65 -3.47
C SER A 85 -5.03 -9.73 -2.84
N LEU A 86 -3.74 -9.90 -3.16
CA LEU A 86 -2.67 -9.06 -2.59
C LEU A 86 -2.77 -7.61 -3.12
N PHE A 87 -2.96 -7.46 -4.43
CA PHE A 87 -3.20 -6.16 -5.05
C PHE A 87 -4.41 -5.47 -4.45
N LEU A 88 -5.55 -6.18 -4.41
CA LEU A 88 -6.79 -5.67 -3.84
C LEU A 88 -6.61 -5.23 -2.39
N CYS A 89 -5.91 -6.03 -1.59
CA CYS A 89 -5.67 -5.75 -0.19
C CYS A 89 -4.81 -4.50 0.02
N ILE A 90 -3.62 -4.45 -0.60
CA ILE A 90 -2.66 -3.36 -0.37
C ILE A 90 -3.19 -2.04 -0.94
N ILE A 91 -3.67 -2.05 -2.19
CA ILE A 91 -4.17 -0.83 -2.82
C ILE A 91 -5.49 -0.38 -2.18
N GLY A 92 -6.39 -1.31 -1.88
CA GLY A 92 -7.63 -1.01 -1.16
C GLY A 92 -7.35 -0.38 0.21
N TYR A 93 -6.37 -0.90 0.95
CA TYR A 93 -5.93 -0.30 2.20
C TYR A 93 -5.39 1.13 2.00
N MET A 94 -4.47 1.34 1.06
CA MET A 94 -3.90 2.66 0.77
C MET A 94 -4.97 3.70 0.41
N ILE A 95 -5.97 3.29 -0.39
CA ILE A 95 -7.11 4.16 -0.74
C ILE A 95 -7.94 4.44 0.51
N SER A 96 -8.23 3.44 1.36
CA SER A 96 -9.05 3.66 2.56
C SER A 96 -8.44 4.62 3.57
N ILE A 97 -7.11 4.69 3.64
CA ILE A 97 -6.41 5.62 4.53
C ILE A 97 -6.39 7.04 3.96
N ASN A 98 -6.25 7.20 2.64
CA ASN A 98 -6.19 8.51 2.00
C ASN A 98 -6.81 8.51 0.59
N PRO A 99 -8.15 8.53 0.47
CA PRO A 99 -8.82 8.50 -0.84
C PRO A 99 -8.45 9.70 -1.73
N ALA A 100 -8.19 10.86 -1.13
CA ALA A 100 -7.85 12.09 -1.85
C ALA A 100 -6.57 11.97 -2.71
N SER A 101 -5.64 11.08 -2.34
CA SER A 101 -4.43 10.82 -3.16
C SER A 101 -4.76 10.17 -4.51
N PHE A 102 -5.91 9.50 -4.61
CA PHE A 102 -6.35 8.77 -5.81
C PHE A 102 -7.35 9.58 -6.65
N CYS A 103 -7.88 10.67 -6.11
CA CYS A 103 -8.80 11.56 -6.81
C CYS A 103 -8.05 12.34 -7.92
N THR A 104 -8.70 12.44 -9.07
CA THR A 104 -8.26 13.18 -10.26
C THR A 104 -8.84 14.58 -10.31
N ASP A 105 -9.97 14.80 -9.64
CA ASP A 105 -10.55 16.11 -9.40
C ASP A 105 -10.85 16.31 -7.91
N SER A 106 -11.43 17.46 -7.56
CA SER A 106 -11.80 17.81 -6.18
C SER A 106 -13.29 17.66 -5.91
N SER A 107 -13.98 16.80 -6.68
CA SER A 107 -15.39 16.53 -6.46
C SER A 107 -15.60 15.55 -5.31
N ASP A 108 -16.68 15.76 -4.56
CA ASP A 108 -17.11 14.82 -3.51
C ASP A 108 -17.47 13.45 -4.10
N ASP A 109 -17.91 13.41 -5.36
CA ASP A 109 -18.26 12.18 -6.09
C ASP A 109 -17.02 11.30 -6.36
N ASP A 110 -15.90 11.89 -6.80
CA ASP A 110 -14.64 11.15 -7.03
C ASP A 110 -14.09 10.62 -5.70
N TYR A 111 -14.15 11.44 -4.64
CA TYR A 111 -13.76 11.00 -3.30
C TYR A 111 -14.60 9.81 -2.82
N LEU A 112 -15.93 9.91 -2.91
CA LEU A 112 -16.85 8.86 -2.49
C LEU A 112 -16.70 7.59 -3.33
N PHE A 113 -16.41 7.73 -4.63
CA PHE A 113 -16.08 6.61 -5.50
C PHE A 113 -14.88 5.84 -4.95
N TRP A 114 -13.77 6.52 -4.65
CA TRP A 114 -12.57 5.88 -4.12
C TRP A 114 -12.77 5.27 -2.74
N GLU A 115 -13.51 5.93 -1.86
CA GLU A 115 -13.84 5.38 -0.53
C GLU A 115 -14.63 4.07 -0.64
N ASN A 116 -15.64 4.02 -1.53
CA ASN A 116 -16.41 2.80 -1.77
C ASN A 116 -15.59 1.72 -2.46
N LYS A 117 -14.73 2.11 -3.41
CA LYS A 117 -13.82 1.19 -4.11
C LYS A 117 -12.86 0.51 -3.14
N ALA A 118 -12.34 1.24 -2.15
CA ALA A 118 -11.47 0.70 -1.12
C ALA A 118 -12.16 -0.41 -0.30
N LYS A 119 -13.40 -0.17 0.13
CA LYS A 119 -14.21 -1.14 0.89
C LYS A 119 -14.47 -2.40 0.07
N GLU A 120 -14.83 -2.24 -1.21
CA GLU A 120 -15.04 -3.35 -2.14
C GLU A 120 -13.76 -4.18 -2.31
N MET A 121 -12.62 -3.54 -2.57
CA MET A 121 -11.34 -4.22 -2.78
C MET A 121 -10.90 -5.03 -1.55
N LEU A 122 -11.01 -4.45 -0.35
CA LEU A 122 -10.64 -5.15 0.88
C LEU A 122 -11.59 -6.30 1.20
N TYR A 123 -12.89 -6.13 0.97
CA TYR A 123 -13.86 -7.22 1.07
C TYR A 123 -13.52 -8.36 0.12
N LEU A 124 -13.22 -8.07 -1.15
CA LEU A 124 -12.85 -9.08 -2.14
C LEU A 124 -11.55 -9.81 -1.77
N ALA A 125 -10.52 -9.09 -1.31
CA ALA A 125 -9.26 -9.69 -0.87
C ALA A 125 -9.48 -10.65 0.32
N HIS A 126 -10.24 -10.20 1.33
CA HIS A 126 -10.56 -11.00 2.51
C HIS A 126 -11.38 -12.24 2.16
N THR A 127 -12.43 -12.10 1.35
CA THR A 127 -13.31 -13.22 0.98
C THR A 127 -12.64 -14.23 0.07
N ALA A 128 -11.73 -13.80 -0.81
CA ALA A 128 -10.96 -14.72 -1.65
C ALA A 128 -9.96 -15.54 -0.82
N ASN A 129 -9.37 -14.96 0.23
CA ASN A 129 -8.40 -15.64 1.10
C ASN A 129 -8.77 -15.45 2.58
N PRO A 130 -9.84 -16.11 3.06
CA PRO A 130 -10.38 -15.87 4.40
C PRO A 130 -9.40 -16.29 5.50
N GLU A 131 -8.50 -17.23 5.25
CA GLU A 131 -7.48 -17.66 6.24
C GLU A 131 -6.28 -16.71 6.35
N ASN A 132 -6.15 -15.72 5.46
CA ASN A 132 -5.06 -14.76 5.54
C ASN A 132 -5.33 -13.72 6.64
N MET A 133 -4.56 -13.80 7.72
CA MET A 133 -4.71 -12.93 8.90
C MET A 133 -4.43 -11.46 8.62
N ILE A 134 -3.50 -11.15 7.69
CA ILE A 134 -3.24 -9.76 7.29
C ILE A 134 -4.46 -9.20 6.57
N PHE A 135 -5.04 -9.95 5.63
CA PHE A 135 -6.19 -9.48 4.87
C PHE A 135 -7.42 -9.30 5.78
N LYS A 136 -7.64 -10.23 6.71
CA LYS A 136 -8.65 -10.10 7.78
C LYS A 136 -8.45 -8.82 8.59
N LYS A 137 -7.24 -8.59 9.13
CA LYS A 137 -6.96 -7.42 9.98
C LYS A 137 -7.18 -6.11 9.23
N LEU A 138 -6.69 -6.00 7.99
CA LEU A 138 -6.85 -4.79 7.17
C LEU A 138 -8.30 -4.54 6.78
N TYR A 139 -9.08 -5.60 6.49
CA TYR A 139 -10.52 -5.47 6.23
C TYR A 139 -11.30 -5.05 7.49
N TYR A 140 -11.12 -5.75 8.61
CA TYR A 140 -11.86 -5.43 9.83
C TYR A 140 -11.46 -4.12 10.46
N GLY A 141 -10.21 -3.67 10.23
CA GLY A 141 -9.71 -2.36 10.67
C GLY A 141 -10.46 -1.17 10.06
N GLN A 142 -11.24 -1.39 8.99
CA GLN A 142 -12.09 -0.35 8.41
C GLN A 142 -13.36 -0.06 9.24
N PHE A 143 -13.72 -0.95 10.18
CA PHE A 143 -14.95 -0.84 10.95
C PHE A 143 -14.64 -0.45 12.40
N PRO A 144 -15.16 0.69 12.90
CA PRO A 144 -14.96 1.08 14.29
C PRO A 144 -15.47 0.01 15.26
N LYS A 145 -14.68 -0.32 16.29
CA LYS A 145 -15.04 -1.24 17.40
C LYS A 145 -15.45 -2.65 16.94
N ASN A 146 -14.70 -3.22 15.99
CA ASN A 146 -14.93 -4.59 15.54
C ASN A 146 -14.20 -5.60 16.44
N SER A 147 -14.93 -6.48 17.13
CA SER A 147 -14.33 -7.51 18.01
C SER A 147 -13.41 -8.48 17.26
N GLN A 148 -13.64 -8.70 15.97
CA GLN A 148 -12.77 -9.52 15.14
C GLN A 148 -11.42 -8.85 14.85
N TYR A 149 -11.33 -7.52 14.93
CA TYR A 149 -10.05 -6.82 14.85
C TYR A 149 -9.17 -7.17 16.06
N GLU A 150 -9.73 -7.07 17.27
CA GLU A 150 -9.02 -7.33 18.53
C GLU A 150 -8.52 -8.79 18.63
N GLU A 151 -9.36 -9.76 18.26
CA GLU A 151 -8.98 -11.18 18.25
C GLU A 151 -7.85 -11.48 17.24
N ASN A 152 -7.89 -10.85 16.06
CA ASN A 152 -6.87 -11.04 15.03
C ASN A 152 -5.53 -10.38 15.38
N SER A 153 -5.52 -9.26 16.13
CA SER A 153 -4.30 -8.57 16.54
C SER A 153 -3.35 -9.42 17.41
N ILE A 154 -3.87 -10.37 18.17
CA ILE A 154 -3.05 -11.26 19.01
C ILE A 154 -2.34 -12.32 18.15
N GLN A 155 -3.03 -12.86 17.15
CA GLN A 155 -2.52 -13.97 16.33
C GLN A 155 -1.56 -13.48 15.25
N ILE A 156 -1.73 -12.26 14.75
CA ILE A 156 -0.93 -11.74 13.65
C ILE A 156 0.54 -11.57 14.02
N GLN A 157 0.87 -11.27 15.28
CA GLN A 157 2.25 -11.10 15.73
C GLN A 157 3.13 -12.34 15.48
N LEU A 158 2.54 -13.54 15.47
CA LEU A 158 3.24 -14.80 15.25
C LEU A 158 3.63 -15.03 13.78
N VAL A 159 3.00 -14.33 12.83
CA VAL A 159 3.20 -14.54 11.39
C VAL A 159 3.88 -13.35 10.69
N LEU A 160 4.04 -12.20 11.37
CA LEU A 160 4.58 -10.99 10.75
C LEU A 160 6.09 -11.02 10.48
N SER A 161 6.88 -11.76 11.26
CA SER A 161 8.33 -11.83 11.07
C SER A 161 8.72 -12.38 9.70
N ASP A 162 7.92 -13.30 9.17
CA ASP A 162 8.23 -14.05 7.96
C ASP A 162 7.71 -13.34 6.69
N GLU A 163 6.84 -12.36 6.87
CA GLU A 163 6.17 -11.64 5.79
C GLU A 163 6.90 -10.36 5.34
N PHE A 164 7.75 -9.81 6.22
CA PHE A 164 8.41 -8.51 6.07
C PHE A 164 9.92 -8.64 6.32
N LEU A 165 10.66 -9.03 5.28
CA LEU A 165 12.07 -9.43 5.40
C LEU A 165 13.05 -8.26 5.27
N GLN A 166 12.63 -7.11 4.75
CA GLN A 166 13.46 -5.91 4.64
C GLN A 166 13.00 -4.85 5.64
N ASN A 167 13.73 -3.73 5.68
CA ASN A 167 13.39 -2.57 6.48
C ASN A 167 13.10 -1.35 5.60
N THR A 168 12.49 -1.60 4.45
CA THR A 168 11.93 -0.54 3.60
C THR A 168 10.79 0.17 4.32
N SER A 169 10.49 1.39 3.91
CA SER A 169 9.61 2.32 4.59
C SER A 169 8.18 1.80 4.58
N ILE A 170 7.76 1.20 3.47
CA ILE A 170 6.46 0.51 3.39
C ILE A 170 6.40 -0.72 4.30
N GLU A 171 7.46 -1.52 4.38
CA GLU A 171 7.48 -2.71 5.23
C GLU A 171 7.46 -2.34 6.72
N LYS A 172 8.16 -1.27 7.11
CA LYS A 172 8.07 -0.69 8.45
C LYS A 172 6.67 -0.19 8.75
N TYR A 173 6.08 0.57 7.83
CA TYR A 173 4.71 1.09 7.97
C TYR A 173 3.70 -0.05 8.21
N PHE A 174 3.75 -1.11 7.38
CA PHE A 174 2.86 -2.25 7.55
C PHE A 174 3.17 -3.08 8.80
N LYS A 175 4.44 -3.22 9.20
CA LYS A 175 4.79 -3.81 10.50
C LYS A 175 4.16 -3.03 11.65
N ASP A 176 4.22 -1.70 11.63
CA ASP A 176 3.70 -0.85 12.70
C ASP A 176 2.17 -0.89 12.79
N ILE A 177 1.46 -0.72 11.66
CA ILE A 177 -0.02 -0.82 11.65
C ILE A 177 -0.52 -2.23 12.03
N LEU A 178 0.20 -3.29 11.66
CA LEU A 178 -0.23 -4.66 11.94
C LEU A 178 0.11 -5.10 13.37
N THR A 179 1.08 -4.45 14.04
CA THR A 179 1.47 -4.77 15.42
C THR A 179 0.81 -3.87 16.49
N ASP A 180 -0.07 -2.94 16.10
CA ASP A 180 -0.74 -1.98 16.99
C ASP A 180 0.23 -1.14 17.85
N LYS A 181 1.44 -0.87 17.35
CA LYS A 181 2.33 0.15 17.94
C LYS A 181 1.88 1.53 17.49
N ASN A 182 0.82 2.06 18.10
CA ASN A 182 0.34 3.44 17.97
C ASN A 182 -0.04 3.90 16.55
N ILE A 183 -1.28 3.67 16.10
CA ILE A 183 -1.87 4.54 15.07
C ILE A 183 -3.27 4.95 15.51
N LEU A 184 -3.29 6.11 16.17
CA LEU A 184 -4.44 7.01 16.16
C LEU A 184 -4.67 7.43 14.71
N ILE A 185 -5.86 7.14 14.18
CA ILE A 185 -6.46 7.92 13.09
C ILE A 185 -7.20 9.08 13.76
#